data_AF-A0A661BDI6-F1
#
_entry.id   AF-A0A661BDI6-F1
#
_cell.length_a   1.000
_cell.length_b   1.000
_cell.length_c   1.000
_cell.angle_alpha   90.00
_cell.angle_beta   90.00
_cell.angle_gamma   90.00
#
_symmetry.space_group_name_H-M   'P 1'
#
loop_
_entity.id
_entity.type
_entity.pdbx_description
1 polymer ?
#
loop_
_entity_poly.entity_id
_entity_poly.type
_entity_poly.pdbx_seq_one_letter_code
_entity_poly.pdbx_strand_id
1 'polypeptide(L)'
;MKWKKIIIMVCVIGLVNIIFGQEKSKNTQKVTPDLFVELYVELSIAAEQFLEDSAKLVQVQDSIFDSFNVTRQSFDEFRQEMDKEPEKWNDIWKQIVDKLEEKDRLDKKSPVESEEKKTNKNPELNSEGEDE
;
A
#
# COMPACT_ATOMS: atom_id res chain seq x y z
N MET A 1 23.52 -24.65 -45.67
CA MET A 1 23.92 -24.08 -44.34
C MET A 1 22.96 -23.02 -43.77
N LYS A 2 22.08 -22.39 -44.56
CA LYS A 2 21.21 -21.28 -44.09
C LYS A 2 20.04 -21.73 -43.17
N TRP A 3 19.44 -22.88 -43.45
CA TRP A 3 18.37 -23.50 -42.65
C TRP A 3 18.69 -23.76 -41.18
N LYS A 4 19.92 -24.22 -40.86
CA LYS A 4 20.37 -24.45 -39.48
C LYS A 4 20.38 -23.16 -38.65
N LYS A 5 20.64 -22.00 -39.28
CA LYS A 5 20.62 -20.69 -38.60
C LYS A 5 19.19 -20.20 -38.31
N ILE A 6 18.24 -20.51 -39.20
CA ILE A 6 16.82 -20.16 -39.01
C ILE A 6 16.23 -20.95 -37.84
N ILE A 7 16.54 -22.24 -37.74
CA ILE A 7 16.07 -23.09 -36.63
C ILE A 7 16.60 -22.57 -35.28
N ILE A 8 17.88 -22.20 -35.21
CA ILE A 8 18.47 -21.64 -33.99
C ILE A 8 17.80 -20.31 -33.60
N MET A 9 17.52 -19.44 -34.57
CA MET A 9 16.85 -18.16 -34.30
C MET A 9 15.44 -18.35 -33.72
N VAL A 10 14.66 -19.29 -34.26
CA VAL A 10 13.31 -19.60 -33.74
C VAL A 10 13.38 -20.19 -32.32
N CYS A 11 14.36 -21.06 -32.02
CA CYS A 11 14.54 -21.59 -30.67
C CYS A 11 14.91 -20.51 -29.65
N VAL A 12 15.76 -19.54 -30.02
CA VAL A 12 16.14 -18.45 -29.13
C VAL A 12 14.95 -17.52 -28.84
N ILE A 13 14.16 -17.18 -29.86
CA ILE A 13 12.94 -16.37 -29.67
C ILE A 13 11.92 -17.12 -28.79
N GLY A 14 11.75 -18.42 -28.99
CA GLY A 14 10.88 -19.25 -28.15
C GLY A 14 11.33 -19.29 -26.68
N LEU A 15 12.64 -19.42 -26.43
CA LEU A 15 13.20 -19.44 -25.07
C LEU A 15 13.07 -18.10 -24.36
N VAL A 16 13.22 -16.98 -25.07
CA VAL A 16 13.01 -15.64 -24.51
C VAL A 16 11.56 -15.49 -24.02
N ASN A 17 10.56 -15.94 -24.80
CA ASN A 17 9.16 -15.87 -24.38
C ASN A 17 8.84 -16.72 -23.14
N ILE A 18 9.55 -17.85 -22.92
CA ILE A 18 9.36 -18.70 -21.75
C ILE A 18 9.98 -18.07 -20.49
N ILE A 19 11.14 -17.41 -20.62
CA ILE A 19 11.83 -16.76 -19.49
C ILE A 19 11.07 -15.51 -19.03
N PHE A 20 10.49 -14.73 -19.96
CA PHE A 20 9.69 -13.55 -19.62
C PHE A 20 8.22 -13.87 -19.30
N GLY A 21 7.72 -15.06 -19.66
CA GLY A 21 6.31 -15.44 -19.51
C GLY A 21 5.92 -16.09 -18.18
N GLN A 22 6.86 -16.28 -17.24
CA GLN A 22 6.52 -16.74 -15.89
C GLN A 22 6.11 -15.57 -15.00
N GLU A 23 4.98 -14.94 -15.31
CA GLU A 23 4.18 -14.32 -14.25
C GLU A 23 3.81 -15.45 -13.29
N LYS A 24 4.43 -15.42 -12.11
CA LYS A 24 4.04 -16.27 -11.00
C LYS A 24 2.53 -16.10 -10.85
N SER A 25 1.78 -17.16 -11.12
CA SER A 25 0.37 -17.29 -10.76
C SER A 25 0.27 -17.23 -9.24
N LYS A 26 0.47 -16.03 -8.68
CA LYS A 26 0.01 -15.70 -7.33
C LYS A 26 -1.49 -16.02 -7.36
N ASN A 27 -1.98 -16.74 -6.36
CA ASN A 27 -3.43 -16.90 -6.16
C ASN A 27 -3.96 -15.51 -5.79
N THR A 28 -4.16 -14.66 -6.80
CA THR A 28 -4.58 -13.27 -6.63
C THR A 28 -6.01 -13.26 -6.13
N GLN A 29 -6.26 -12.47 -5.09
CA GLN A 29 -7.60 -12.29 -4.58
C GLN A 29 -8.43 -11.48 -5.59
N LYS A 30 -9.70 -11.88 -5.78
CA LYS A 30 -10.64 -11.09 -6.59
C LYS A 30 -10.88 -9.73 -5.94
N VAL A 31 -10.80 -8.67 -6.75
CA VAL A 31 -11.11 -7.31 -6.30
C VAL A 31 -12.61 -7.17 -6.02
N THR A 32 -12.94 -6.87 -4.76
CA THR A 32 -14.29 -6.53 -4.31
C THR A 32 -14.41 -5.00 -4.14
N PRO A 33 -15.63 -4.45 -4.06
CA PRO A 33 -15.84 -3.02 -3.77
C PRO A 33 -15.04 -2.51 -2.56
N ASP A 34 -15.13 -3.20 -1.43
CA ASP A 34 -14.44 -2.79 -0.19
C ASP A 34 -12.91 -2.82 -0.35
N LEU A 35 -12.39 -3.89 -0.98
CA LEU A 35 -10.96 -4.03 -1.26
C LEU A 35 -10.47 -2.96 -2.23
N PHE A 36 -11.27 -2.64 -3.24
CA PHE A 36 -10.98 -1.58 -4.19
C PHE A 36 -10.89 -0.22 -3.49
N VAL A 37 -11.83 0.10 -2.61
CA VAL A 37 -11.83 1.34 -1.82
C VAL A 37 -10.56 1.42 -0.99
N GLU A 38 -10.20 0.37 -0.24
CA GLU A 38 -8.99 0.36 0.59
C GLU A 38 -7.72 0.54 -0.22
N LEU A 39 -7.59 -0.20 -1.32
CA LEU A 39 -6.44 -0.10 -2.20
C LEU A 39 -6.32 1.29 -2.82
N TYR A 40 -7.45 1.87 -3.26
CA TYR A 40 -7.47 3.22 -3.86
C TYR A 40 -7.02 4.28 -2.85
N VAL A 41 -7.46 4.15 -1.59
CA VAL A 41 -7.05 5.06 -0.50
C VAL A 41 -5.55 4.98 -0.26
N GLU A 42 -4.98 3.78 -0.12
CA GLU A 42 -3.53 3.61 0.07
C GLU A 42 -2.72 4.14 -1.11
N LEU A 43 -3.17 3.87 -2.34
CA LEU A 43 -2.53 4.39 -3.55
C LEU A 43 -2.58 5.92 -3.62
N SER A 44 -3.69 6.54 -3.20
CA SER A 44 -3.85 7.99 -3.18
C SER A 44 -2.92 8.65 -2.16
N ILE A 45 -2.84 8.07 -0.95
CA ILE A 45 -1.92 8.53 0.10
C ILE A 45 -0.47 8.39 -0.36
N ALA A 46 -0.10 7.25 -0.95
CA ALA A 46 1.24 7.04 -1.48
C ALA A 46 1.57 8.03 -2.61
N ALA A 47 0.60 8.33 -3.49
CA ALA A 47 0.77 9.33 -4.54
C ALA A 47 1.09 10.70 -3.95
N GLU A 48 0.37 11.12 -2.90
CA GLU A 48 0.61 12.40 -2.22
C GLU A 48 1.96 12.43 -1.49
N GLN A 49 2.34 11.36 -0.80
CA GLN A 49 3.59 11.27 -0.04
C GLN A 49 4.85 11.23 -0.93
N PHE A 50 4.74 10.69 -2.14
CA PHE A 50 5.86 10.48 -3.06
C PHE A 50 5.73 11.26 -4.37
N LEU A 51 5.01 12.38 -4.38
CA LEU A 51 4.81 13.24 -5.56
C LEU A 51 6.14 13.65 -6.24
N GLU A 52 7.19 13.89 -5.46
CA GLU A 52 8.49 14.35 -5.95
C GLU A 52 9.45 13.22 -6.33
N ASP A 53 9.18 11.98 -5.90
CA ASP A 53 10.04 10.81 -6.13
C ASP A 53 9.26 9.71 -6.85
N SER A 54 9.19 9.84 -8.18
CA SER A 54 8.48 8.90 -9.04
C SER A 54 9.03 7.47 -8.96
N ALA A 55 10.33 7.30 -8.72
CA ALA A 55 10.94 5.97 -8.63
C ALA A 55 10.49 5.27 -7.35
N LYS A 56 10.47 5.99 -6.23
CA LYS A 56 9.97 5.49 -4.96
C LYS A 56 8.46 5.27 -4.98
N LEU A 57 7.70 6.14 -5.65
CA LEU A 57 6.26 5.97 -5.82
C LEU A 57 5.93 4.63 -6.49
N VAL A 58 6.63 4.26 -7.57
CA VAL A 58 6.40 2.97 -8.25
C VAL A 58 6.67 1.80 -7.30
N GLN A 59 7.79 1.83 -6.56
CA GLN A 59 8.12 0.76 -5.60
C GLN A 59 7.07 0.63 -4.49
N VAL A 60 6.55 1.75 -3.99
CA VAL A 60 5.50 1.76 -2.96
C VAL A 60 4.19 1.25 -3.52
N GLN A 61 3.79 1.66 -4.73
CA GLN A 61 2.59 1.13 -5.39
C GLN A 61 2.67 -0.39 -5.57
N ASP A 62 3.80 -0.91 -6.06
CA ASP A 62 3.98 -2.35 -6.21
C ASP A 62 3.91 -3.09 -4.87
N SER A 63 4.47 -2.49 -3.82
CA SER A 63 4.39 -3.03 -2.45
C SER A 63 2.94 -3.04 -1.91
N ILE A 64 2.14 -2.03 -2.23
CA ILE A 64 0.72 -1.96 -1.87
C ILE A 64 -0.05 -3.07 -2.58
N PHE A 65 0.11 -3.23 -3.90
CA PHE A 65 -0.55 -4.33 -4.62
C PHE A 65 -0.19 -5.69 -4.04
N ASP A 66 1.09 -5.90 -3.70
CA ASP A 66 1.56 -7.13 -3.07
C ASP A 66 0.98 -7.34 -1.66
N SER A 67 0.85 -6.29 -0.84
CA SER A 67 0.29 -6.42 0.52
C SER A 67 -1.18 -6.81 0.53
N PHE A 68 -1.94 -6.39 -0.48
CA PHE A 68 -3.34 -6.77 -0.66
C PHE A 68 -3.50 -8.05 -1.49
N ASN A 69 -2.41 -8.64 -1.99
CA ASN A 69 -2.43 -9.81 -2.88
C ASN A 69 -3.34 -9.60 -4.12
N VAL A 70 -3.28 -8.39 -4.68
CA VAL A 70 -4.03 -7.93 -5.85
C VAL A 70 -3.05 -7.59 -6.97
N THR A 71 -3.35 -7.92 -8.22
CA THR A 71 -2.54 -7.46 -9.36
C THR A 71 -3.05 -6.13 -9.87
N ARG A 72 -2.15 -5.32 -10.44
CA ARG A 72 -2.52 -4.07 -11.13
C ARG A 72 -3.57 -4.30 -12.21
N GLN A 73 -3.43 -5.38 -12.98
CA GLN A 73 -4.42 -5.77 -13.98
C GLN A 73 -5.81 -6.00 -13.37
N SER A 74 -5.93 -6.78 -12.29
CA SER A 74 -7.23 -7.05 -11.67
C SER A 74 -7.90 -5.81 -11.07
N PHE A 75 -7.09 -4.86 -10.58
CA PHE A 75 -7.57 -3.55 -10.14
C PHE A 75 -8.07 -2.70 -11.32
N ASP A 76 -7.30 -2.64 -12.41
CA ASP A 76 -7.68 -1.88 -13.61
C ASP A 76 -8.94 -2.45 -14.27
N GLU A 77 -9.08 -3.78 -14.30
CA GLU A 77 -10.29 -4.45 -14.79
C GLU A 77 -11.52 -4.10 -13.95
N PHE A 78 -11.40 -4.11 -12.62
CA PHE A 78 -12.48 -3.69 -11.73
C PHE A 78 -12.84 -2.22 -11.95
N ARG A 79 -11.84 -1.34 -12.09
CA ARG A 79 -12.07 0.07 -12.38
C ARG A 79 -12.82 0.27 -13.70
N GLN A 80 -12.42 -0.44 -14.76
CA GLN A 80 -13.09 -0.40 -16.06
C GLN A 80 -14.51 -0.97 -16.02
N GLU A 81 -14.77 -1.96 -15.16
CA GLU A 81 -16.12 -2.45 -14.91
C GLU A 81 -16.99 -1.38 -14.25
N MET A 82 -16.45 -0.68 -13.25
CA MET A 82 -17.12 0.43 -12.59
C MET A 82 -17.37 1.63 -13.51
N ASP A 83 -16.44 1.91 -14.44
CA ASP A 83 -16.60 2.98 -15.45
C ASP A 83 -17.83 2.76 -16.36
N LYS A 84 -18.36 1.53 -16.44
CA LYS A 84 -19.60 1.21 -17.19
C LYS A 84 -20.88 1.51 -16.40
N GLU A 85 -20.79 1.64 -15.09
CA GLU A 85 -21.91 1.82 -14.16
C GLU A 85 -21.71 3.10 -13.33
N PRO A 86 -21.90 4.30 -13.92
CA PRO A 86 -21.58 5.57 -13.27
C PRO A 86 -22.34 5.82 -11.97
N GLU A 87 -23.53 5.24 -11.81
CA GLU A 87 -24.31 5.33 -10.57
C GLU A 87 -23.58 4.68 -9.39
N LYS A 88 -22.97 3.51 -9.58
CA LYS A 88 -22.18 2.82 -8.55
C LYS A 88 -20.92 3.60 -8.19
N TRP A 89 -20.44 4.45 -9.10
CA TRP A 89 -19.24 5.25 -8.87
C TRP A 89 -19.42 6.30 -7.80
N ASN A 90 -20.62 6.85 -7.67
CA ASN A 90 -20.93 7.77 -6.60
C ASN A 90 -20.80 7.12 -5.21
N ASP A 91 -21.31 5.89 -5.06
CA ASP A 91 -21.28 5.17 -3.78
C ASP A 91 -19.86 4.76 -3.39
N ILE A 92 -19.06 4.30 -4.35
CA ILE A 92 -17.65 3.96 -4.11
C ILE A 92 -16.83 5.22 -3.82
N TRP A 93 -17.05 6.30 -4.56
CA TRP A 93 -16.34 7.55 -4.34
C TRP A 93 -16.62 8.12 -2.96
N LYS A 94 -17.88 8.07 -2.51
CA LYS A 94 -18.24 8.46 -1.15
C LYS A 94 -17.49 7.66 -0.09
N GLN A 95 -17.37 6.34 -0.25
CA GLN A 95 -16.60 5.50 0.67
C GLN A 95 -15.10 5.82 0.67
N ILE A 96 -14.53 6.15 -0.49
CA ILE A 96 -13.13 6.58 -0.61
C ILE A 96 -12.92 7.88 0.18
N VAL A 97 -13.79 8.86 -0.01
CA VAL A 97 -13.74 10.16 0.71
C VAL A 97 -13.89 9.94 2.21
N ASP A 98 -14.90 9.18 2.64
CA ASP A 98 -15.16 8.91 4.06
C ASP A 98 -13.94 8.25 4.74
N LYS A 99 -13.28 7.30 4.06
CA LYS A 99 -12.05 6.65 4.58
C LYS A 99 -10.83 7.58 4.61
N LEU A 100 -10.68 8.46 3.62
CA LEU A 100 -9.60 9.46 3.61
C LEU A 100 -9.78 10.47 4.74
N GLU A 101 -11.00 10.96 4.96
CA GLU A 101 -11.32 11.86 6.08
C GLU A 101 -11.11 11.18 7.44
N GLU A 102 -11.47 9.91 7.56
CA GLU A 102 -11.22 9.14 8.78
C GLU A 102 -9.72 9.04 9.09
N LYS A 103 -8.88 8.73 8.09
CA LYS A 103 -7.43 8.66 8.27
C LYS A 103 -6.81 10.00 8.64
N ASP A 104 -7.18 11.06 7.94
CA ASP A 104 -6.72 12.42 8.27
C ASP A 104 -7.11 12.84 9.71
N ARG A 105 -8.30 12.46 10.16
CA ARG A 105 -8.74 12.71 11.54
C ARG A 105 -7.94 11.91 12.58
N LEU A 106 -7.58 10.66 12.28
CA LEU A 106 -6.79 9.81 13.17
C LEU A 106 -5.35 10.32 13.27
N ASP A 107 -4.76 10.74 12.16
CA ASP A 107 -3.41 11.32 12.13
C ASP A 107 -3.35 12.63 12.94
N LYS A 108 -4.40 13.47 12.85
CA LYS A 108 -4.51 14.71 13.64
C LYS A 108 -4.77 14.50 15.14
N LYS A 109 -5.35 13.37 15.54
CA LYS A 109 -5.60 13.03 16.96
C LYS A 109 -4.40 12.40 17.68
N SER A 110 -3.30 12.15 16.97
CA SER A 110 -2.09 11.53 17.54
C SER A 110 -1.02 12.53 18.03
N PRO A 111 -1.37 13.54 18.85
CA PRO A 111 -0.44 14.03 19.84
C PRO A 111 -1.04 14.00 21.25
N VAL A 112 -0.26 13.49 22.22
CA VAL A 112 -0.47 13.56 23.69
C VAL A 112 -1.25 12.41 24.34
N GLU A 113 -0.65 11.22 24.44
CA GLU A 113 -0.93 10.32 25.59
C GLU A 113 0.26 9.38 25.87
N SER A 114 1.45 9.92 26.17
CA SER A 114 2.58 9.08 26.62
C SER A 114 3.64 9.72 27.52
N GLU A 115 3.54 10.98 27.96
CA GLU A 115 4.54 11.56 28.88
C GLU A 115 3.93 12.46 29.96
N GLU A 116 3.18 11.89 30.92
CA GLU A 116 3.08 12.51 32.25
C GLU A 116 2.76 11.46 33.34
N LYS A 117 3.62 10.45 33.51
CA LYS A 117 3.57 9.57 34.69
C LYS A 117 4.95 9.15 35.20
N LYS A 118 5.90 10.08 35.26
CA LYS A 118 7.11 10.01 36.11
C LYS A 118 7.55 11.46 36.36
N THR A 119 7.24 12.09 37.49
CA THR A 119 8.14 12.24 38.65
C THR A 119 7.39 13.19 39.58
N ASN A 120 6.96 12.85 40.78
CA ASN A 120 7.80 12.97 41.98
C ASN A 120 7.03 12.32 43.15
N LYS A 121 7.47 11.13 43.55
CA LYS A 121 7.12 10.52 44.84
C LYS A 121 8.39 10.63 45.66
N ASN A 122 8.47 11.63 46.54
CA ASN A 122 9.51 11.71 47.56
C ASN A 122 8.88 11.41 48.93
N PRO A 123 9.08 10.22 49.51
CA PRO A 123 8.94 9.98 50.93
C PRO A 123 10.31 10.06 51.65
N GLU A 124 10.28 10.14 52.99
CA GLU A 124 11.40 10.17 53.97
C GLU A 124 12.01 11.57 54.21
N LEU A 125 11.96 12.22 55.39
CA LEU A 125 11.79 11.82 56.80
C LEU A 125 12.96 11.00 57.40
N ASN A 126 13.95 11.73 57.95
CA ASN A 126 14.73 11.48 59.19
C ASN A 126 15.63 12.73 59.40
N SER A 127 15.57 13.48 60.51
CA SER A 127 15.99 13.21 61.89
C SER A 127 17.50 12.98 62.07
N GLU A 128 18.03 13.55 63.17
CA GLU A 128 19.43 13.54 63.66
C GLU A 128 20.28 14.68 63.06
N GLY A 129 20.76 15.69 63.80
CA GLY A 129 21.15 15.76 65.20
C GLY A 129 22.62 15.39 65.29
N GLU A 130 23.52 16.38 65.27
CA GLU A 130 24.89 16.21 65.75
C GLU A 130 25.49 17.58 66.08
N ASP A 131 26.17 17.57 67.22
CA ASP A 131 26.72 18.67 68.00
C ASP A 131 27.93 19.35 67.33
N GLU A 132 28.13 20.64 67.60
CA GLU A 132 29.42 21.27 67.96
C GLU A 132 29.23 22.71 68.49
#